data_AF-A0A9Q4JK80-F1
#
_entry.id   AF-A0A9Q4JK80-F1
#
_cell.length_a   1.000
_cell.length_b   1.000
_cell.length_c   1.000
_cell.angle_alpha   90.00
_cell.angle_beta   90.00
_cell.angle_gamma   90.00
#
_symmetry.space_group_name_H-M   'P 1'
#
loop_
_entity.id
_entity.type
_entity.pdbx_description
1 polymer ?
#
loop_
_entity_poly.entity_id
_entity_poly.type
_entity_poly.pdbx_seq_one_letter_code
_entity_poly.pdbx_strand_id
1 'polypeptide(L)'
;MELSQYIKDKLVSEKRVAMPIMTHPGIELLGKRVQDAVTNGEIHYHAIRALNECFPQSVACTTIMDLTVEAEAFGAQLSMSSNEVPSVSGRLLAGYADVEALQVPSLESGRVPQYLQADRLAAKGIDKPVLAGCIGPYSLAGRLYDMTEIMMAIYTEPETARLLLEKCTEFILRYCLAIKETGVAGVIMAEPAAGLLSNEDCLQYSSVYVKRIIDAVQDDSFTVILHNCGNTGHCTPAMLATGAQGYHFGNKADMFAALRECPSDVWVMGNLDPVGVFRMLTPEEVFAQTEELLSRTGGYANFIVSTGCDTPPEVPFDNIQAFYLAVEKYNKGR
;
A
#
# COMPACT_ATOMS: atom_id res chain seq x y z
N MET A 1 -0.93 -21.61 8.62
CA MET A 1 -1.26 -21.89 7.21
C MET A 1 -0.20 -21.18 6.39
N GLU A 2 0.49 -21.89 5.51
CA GLU A 2 1.46 -21.26 4.60
C GLU A 2 0.74 -20.20 3.75
N LEU A 3 1.26 -18.99 3.70
CA LEU A 3 0.62 -17.87 3.00
C LEU A 3 0.56 -18.14 1.50
N SER A 4 1.61 -18.73 0.92
CA SER A 4 1.62 -19.07 -0.50
C SER A 4 0.52 -20.07 -0.85
N GLN A 5 0.18 -20.99 0.05
CA GLN A 5 -0.98 -21.87 -0.11
C GLN A 5 -2.29 -21.09 -0.01
N TYR A 6 -2.43 -20.18 0.96
CA TYR A 6 -3.61 -19.33 1.09
C TYR A 6 -3.88 -18.50 -0.18
N ILE A 7 -2.83 -17.88 -0.72
CA ILE A 7 -2.88 -17.11 -1.97
C ILE A 7 -3.31 -18.00 -3.14
N LYS A 8 -2.66 -19.17 -3.30
CA LYS A 8 -3.00 -20.14 -4.35
C LYS A 8 -4.45 -20.61 -4.25
N ASP A 9 -4.93 -20.90 -3.03
CA ASP A 9 -6.30 -21.35 -2.79
C ASP A 9 -7.33 -20.28 -3.19
N LYS A 10 -7.01 -19.00 -3.02
CA LYS A 10 -7.86 -17.90 -3.49
C LYS A 10 -7.79 -17.71 -5.00
N LEU A 11 -6.62 -17.91 -5.62
CA LEU A 11 -6.45 -17.82 -7.07
C LEU A 11 -7.25 -18.88 -7.85
N VAL A 12 -7.38 -20.09 -7.29
CA VAL A 12 -8.16 -21.18 -7.92
C VAL A 12 -9.62 -21.21 -7.51
N SER A 13 -10.04 -20.29 -6.62
CA SER A 13 -11.43 -20.21 -6.20
C SER A 13 -12.32 -19.64 -7.31
N GLU A 14 -13.49 -20.25 -7.52
CA GLU A 14 -14.52 -19.67 -8.40
C GLU A 14 -15.14 -18.38 -7.80
N LYS A 15 -14.94 -18.16 -6.49
CA LYS A 15 -15.42 -16.99 -5.76
C LYS A 15 -14.44 -15.84 -5.82
N ARG A 16 -14.99 -14.64 -5.98
CA ARG A 16 -14.28 -13.37 -5.84
C ARG A 16 -13.99 -13.07 -4.38
N VAL A 17 -12.77 -12.63 -4.12
CA VAL A 17 -12.35 -12.11 -2.83
C VAL A 17 -12.15 -10.61 -2.91
N ALA A 18 -12.36 -9.93 -1.78
CA ALA A 18 -12.25 -8.49 -1.64
C ALA A 18 -11.20 -8.12 -0.61
N MET A 19 -10.45 -7.05 -0.88
CA MET A 19 -9.44 -6.52 0.04
C MET A 19 -9.32 -4.99 -0.11
N PRO A 20 -10.36 -4.20 0.23
CA PRO A 20 -10.25 -2.75 0.20
C PRO A 20 -9.14 -2.30 1.16
N ILE A 21 -8.32 -1.34 0.73
CA ILE A 21 -7.39 -0.64 1.62
C ILE A 21 -8.22 0.42 2.34
N MET A 22 -8.51 0.18 3.62
CA MET A 22 -9.34 1.07 4.42
C MET A 22 -8.86 1.03 5.86
N THR A 23 -8.15 2.06 6.29
CA THR A 23 -7.55 2.09 7.63
C THR A 23 -8.23 3.11 8.55
N HIS A 24 -8.73 4.21 7.97
CA HIS A 24 -9.43 5.28 8.67
C HIS A 24 -10.76 4.88 9.33
N PRO A 25 -11.65 4.09 8.68
CA PRO A 25 -12.93 3.73 9.31
C PRO A 25 -12.74 2.99 10.65
N GLY A 26 -11.66 2.21 10.79
CA GLY A 26 -11.32 1.55 12.05
C GLY A 26 -11.00 2.54 13.18
N ILE A 27 -10.36 3.67 12.87
CA ILE A 27 -10.02 4.72 13.84
C ILE A 27 -11.29 5.41 14.33
N GLU A 28 -12.23 5.67 13.42
CA GLU A 28 -13.51 6.31 13.69
C GLU A 28 -14.43 5.42 14.56
N LEU A 29 -14.42 4.10 14.34
CA LEU A 29 -15.13 3.14 15.21
C LEU A 29 -14.70 3.23 16.68
N LEU A 30 -13.44 3.63 16.94
CA LEU A 30 -12.93 3.79 18.29
C LEU A 30 -13.20 5.19 18.89
N GLY A 31 -13.80 6.10 18.11
CA GLY A 31 -13.93 7.51 18.49
C GLY A 31 -12.57 8.20 18.66
N LYS A 32 -11.55 7.73 17.94
CA LYS A 32 -10.18 8.28 17.96
C LYS A 32 -9.95 9.18 16.76
N ARG A 33 -8.88 9.96 16.82
CA ARG A 33 -8.45 10.83 15.72
C ARG A 33 -7.30 10.15 14.97
N VAL A 34 -7.06 10.56 13.74
CA VAL A 34 -5.97 10.01 12.90
C VAL A 34 -4.63 10.10 13.62
N GLN A 35 -4.34 11.26 14.21
CA GLN A 35 -3.11 11.46 14.98
C GLN A 35 -2.92 10.44 16.12
N ASP A 36 -4.00 10.04 16.80
CA ASP A 36 -3.93 9.11 17.93
C ASP A 36 -3.49 7.71 17.44
N ALA A 37 -3.98 7.26 16.28
CA ALA A 37 -3.65 5.96 15.72
C ALA A 37 -2.25 5.94 15.09
N VAL A 38 -1.85 6.97 14.35
CA VAL A 38 -0.54 7.01 13.68
C VAL A 38 0.63 7.24 14.64
N THR A 39 0.37 7.56 15.92
CA THR A 39 1.41 7.80 16.95
C THR A 39 1.40 6.77 18.08
N ASN A 40 0.43 5.85 18.11
CA ASN A 40 0.30 4.84 19.16
C ASN A 40 -0.06 3.46 18.57
N GLY A 41 0.87 2.52 18.65
CA GLY A 41 0.73 1.20 18.07
C GLY A 41 -0.42 0.35 18.65
N GLU A 42 -0.84 0.59 19.90
CA GLU A 42 -2.00 -0.09 20.47
C GLU A 42 -3.31 0.45 19.91
N ILE A 43 -3.44 1.78 19.78
CA ILE A 43 -4.62 2.41 19.16
C ILE A 43 -4.72 1.99 17.69
N HIS A 44 -3.60 1.99 16.98
CA HIS A 44 -3.49 1.49 15.61
C HIS A 44 -4.00 0.05 15.50
N TYR A 45 -3.48 -0.87 16.32
CA TYR A 45 -3.95 -2.26 16.36
C TYR A 45 -5.45 -2.37 16.63
N HIS A 46 -5.95 -1.64 17.64
CA HIS A 46 -7.37 -1.68 17.98
C HIS A 46 -8.25 -1.18 16.83
N ALA A 47 -7.79 -0.21 16.03
CA ALA A 47 -8.51 0.27 14.86
C ALA A 47 -8.62 -0.82 13.79
N ILE A 48 -7.52 -1.52 13.50
CA ILE A 48 -7.50 -2.65 12.55
C ILE A 48 -8.46 -3.75 13.03
N ARG A 49 -8.40 -4.10 14.32
CA ARG A 49 -9.26 -5.16 14.90
C ARG A 49 -10.74 -4.79 14.82
N ALA A 50 -11.11 -3.57 15.23
CA ALA A 50 -12.49 -3.11 15.20
C ALA A 50 -13.06 -3.15 13.78
N LEU A 51 -12.28 -2.72 12.79
CA LEU A 51 -12.70 -2.76 11.40
C LEU A 51 -12.90 -4.19 10.89
N ASN A 52 -11.99 -5.09 11.23
CA ASN A 52 -12.10 -6.51 10.87
C ASN A 52 -13.32 -7.19 11.52
N GLU A 53 -13.69 -6.82 12.74
CA GLU A 53 -14.89 -7.32 13.42
C GLU A 53 -16.17 -6.85 12.72
N CYS A 54 -16.19 -5.61 12.21
CA CYS A 54 -17.32 -5.09 11.41
C CYS A 54 -17.39 -5.71 10.01
N PHE A 55 -16.23 -5.94 9.37
CA PHE A 55 -16.15 -6.44 8.00
C PHE A 55 -15.27 -7.70 7.90
N PRO A 56 -15.69 -8.82 8.50
CA PRO A 56 -14.93 -10.07 8.49
C PRO A 56 -14.80 -10.71 7.10
N GLN A 57 -15.53 -10.20 6.09
CA GLN A 57 -15.52 -10.67 4.72
C GLN A 57 -14.23 -10.32 3.96
N SER A 58 -13.46 -9.31 4.42
CA SER A 58 -12.17 -9.00 3.80
C SER A 58 -11.23 -10.21 3.86
N VAL A 59 -10.55 -10.49 2.75
CA VAL A 59 -9.60 -11.62 2.63
C VAL A 59 -8.37 -11.42 3.50
N ALA A 60 -7.96 -10.16 3.73
CA ALA A 60 -6.86 -9.78 4.61
C ALA A 60 -7.16 -8.44 5.29
N CYS A 61 -6.44 -8.15 6.37
CA CYS A 61 -6.43 -6.83 6.99
C CYS A 61 -5.21 -6.04 6.53
N THR A 62 -5.32 -4.73 6.50
CA THR A 62 -4.20 -3.82 6.24
C THR A 62 -3.93 -2.97 7.47
N THR A 63 -2.65 -2.68 7.74
CA THR A 63 -2.29 -1.67 8.75
C THR A 63 -2.28 -0.28 8.10
N ILE A 64 -2.38 0.78 8.91
CA ILE A 64 -2.35 2.18 8.45
C ILE A 64 -1.14 2.41 7.55
N MET A 65 -1.40 2.95 6.36
CA MET A 65 -0.38 3.32 5.40
C MET A 65 -0.05 4.81 5.54
N ASP A 66 1.02 5.11 6.27
CA ASP A 66 1.52 6.46 6.48
C ASP A 66 2.90 6.62 5.84
N LEU A 67 2.93 7.30 4.70
CA LEU A 67 4.14 7.49 3.89
C LEU A 67 5.12 8.52 4.47
N THR A 68 4.92 8.94 5.73
CA THR A 68 5.80 9.88 6.43
C THR A 68 6.62 9.24 7.54
N VAL A 69 6.32 8.00 7.93
CA VAL A 69 7.00 7.30 9.03
C VAL A 69 8.48 7.12 8.72
N GLU A 70 8.77 6.65 7.52
CA GLU A 70 10.13 6.43 7.07
C GLU A 70 10.85 7.76 6.84
N ALA A 71 10.17 8.77 6.29
CA ALA A 71 10.75 10.11 6.12
C ALA A 71 11.10 10.77 7.46
N GLU A 72 10.23 10.65 8.46
CA GLU A 72 10.47 11.11 9.83
C GLU A 72 11.66 10.40 10.47
N ALA A 73 11.84 9.09 10.24
CA ALA A 73 12.99 8.35 10.75
C ALA A 73 14.32 8.94 10.22
N PHE A 74 14.34 9.43 8.98
CA PHE A 74 15.48 10.15 8.39
C PHE A 74 15.62 11.61 8.90
N GLY A 75 14.66 12.12 9.67
CA GLY A 75 14.67 13.46 10.24
C GLY A 75 13.88 14.50 9.44
N ALA A 76 13.05 14.08 8.48
CA ALA A 76 12.16 15.01 7.77
C ALA A 76 11.13 15.63 8.73
N GLN A 77 10.82 16.91 8.53
CA GLN A 77 9.82 17.60 9.32
C GLN A 77 8.43 17.22 8.86
N LEU A 78 7.53 16.96 9.81
CA LEU A 78 6.14 16.60 9.54
C LEU A 78 5.18 17.74 9.90
N SER A 79 4.15 17.90 9.07
CA SER A 79 2.92 18.60 9.43
C SER A 79 1.87 17.56 9.80
N MET A 80 1.45 17.58 11.07
CA MET A 80 0.41 16.69 11.59
C MET A 80 -0.80 17.52 12.05
N SER A 81 -1.96 17.26 11.45
CA SER A 81 -3.24 17.71 11.96
C SER A 81 -3.94 16.55 12.67
N SER A 82 -4.96 16.83 13.48
CA SER A 82 -5.56 15.78 14.31
C SER A 82 -6.30 14.71 13.49
N ASN A 83 -6.94 15.13 12.38
CA ASN A 83 -7.88 14.29 11.62
C ASN A 83 -7.40 13.98 10.19
N GLU A 84 -6.19 14.40 9.82
CA GLU A 84 -5.64 14.10 8.49
C GLU A 84 -4.39 13.26 8.63
N VAL A 85 -4.05 12.55 7.55
CA VAL A 85 -2.80 11.80 7.45
C VAL A 85 -1.63 12.80 7.51
N PRO A 86 -0.55 12.48 8.24
CA PRO A 86 0.64 13.32 8.28
C PRO A 86 1.18 13.61 6.88
N SER A 87 1.83 14.77 6.74
CA SER A 87 2.52 15.16 5.51
C SER A 87 3.94 15.63 5.82
N VAL A 88 4.87 15.43 4.89
CA VAL A 88 6.22 16.00 5.00
C VAL A 88 6.17 17.47 4.62
N SER A 89 6.79 18.32 5.43
CA SER A 89 6.91 19.76 5.20
C SER A 89 8.32 20.14 4.77
N GLY A 90 8.43 20.85 3.65
CA GLY A 90 9.71 21.30 3.10
C GLY A 90 10.53 20.15 2.48
N ARG A 91 11.84 20.36 2.37
CA ARG A 91 12.81 19.36 1.92
C ARG A 91 13.88 19.15 2.98
N LEU A 92 14.33 17.91 3.16
CA LEU A 92 15.43 17.59 4.07
C LEU A 92 16.79 17.76 3.37
N LEU A 93 16.85 17.44 2.08
CA LEU A 93 18.08 17.38 1.29
C LEU A 93 18.02 18.37 0.13
N ALA A 94 19.14 19.02 -0.17
CA ALA A 94 19.22 20.03 -1.23
C ALA A 94 20.26 19.72 -2.32
N GLY A 95 21.14 18.74 -2.12
CA GLY A 95 22.21 18.42 -3.07
C GLY A 95 23.02 17.18 -2.68
N TYR A 96 24.00 16.85 -3.54
CA TYR A 96 24.87 15.68 -3.37
C TYR A 96 25.55 15.60 -2.00
N ALA A 97 26.11 16.72 -1.50
CA ALA A 97 26.82 16.74 -0.22
C ALA A 97 25.90 16.38 0.96
N ASP A 98 24.64 16.82 0.94
CA ASP A 98 23.65 16.48 1.96
C ASP A 98 23.30 15.00 1.90
N VAL A 99 23.10 14.46 0.68
CA VAL A 99 22.81 13.04 0.46
C VAL A 99 23.99 12.16 0.90
N GLU A 100 25.22 12.56 0.60
CA GLU A 100 26.44 11.87 1.01
C GLU A 100 26.54 11.80 2.54
N ALA A 101 26.33 12.94 3.21
CA ALA A 101 26.39 13.06 4.67
C ALA A 101 25.21 12.37 5.39
N LEU A 102 24.05 12.22 4.73
CA LEU A 102 22.85 11.62 5.31
C LEU A 102 23.14 10.20 5.81
N GLN A 103 22.87 9.94 7.09
CA GLN A 103 23.01 8.61 7.66
C GLN A 103 21.70 7.83 7.52
N VAL A 104 21.79 6.53 7.23
CA VAL A 104 20.62 5.66 7.22
C VAL A 104 20.21 5.40 8.67
N PRO A 105 19.00 5.79 9.11
CA PRO A 105 18.64 5.79 10.52
C PRO A 105 18.41 4.37 11.08
N SER A 106 18.30 4.30 12.41
CA SER A 106 17.86 3.09 13.12
C SER A 106 16.34 2.90 12.95
N LEU A 107 15.86 1.67 13.10
CA LEU A 107 14.42 1.38 13.18
C LEU A 107 13.80 1.81 14.53
N GLU A 108 14.63 2.26 15.49
CA GLU A 108 14.18 2.90 16.73
C GLU A 108 13.85 4.39 16.55
N SER A 109 14.09 4.96 15.36
CA SER A 109 13.87 6.38 15.09
C SER A 109 12.40 6.70 14.77
N GLY A 110 11.96 7.89 15.20
CA GLY A 110 10.63 8.41 14.89
C GLY A 110 9.51 7.49 15.36
N ARG A 111 8.47 7.34 14.53
CA ARG A 111 7.32 6.47 14.84
C ARG A 111 7.46 5.02 14.38
N VAL A 112 8.58 4.62 13.78
CA VAL A 112 8.80 3.24 13.29
C VAL A 112 8.47 2.17 14.36
N PRO A 113 8.89 2.31 15.64
CA PRO A 113 8.55 1.33 16.68
C PRO A 113 7.04 1.16 16.92
N GLN A 114 6.25 2.23 16.74
CA GLN A 114 4.79 2.19 16.92
C GLN A 114 4.11 1.34 15.83
N TYR A 115 4.59 1.45 14.59
CA TYR A 115 4.08 0.65 13.47
C TYR A 115 4.46 -0.81 13.63
N LEU A 116 5.72 -1.12 13.98
CA LEU A 116 6.15 -2.50 14.30
C LEU A 116 5.40 -3.09 15.50
N GLN A 117 5.03 -2.27 16.49
CA GLN A 117 4.17 -2.70 17.60
C GLN A 117 2.76 -3.04 17.11
N ALA A 118 2.15 -2.20 16.28
CA ALA A 118 0.82 -2.44 15.71
C ALA A 118 0.80 -3.73 14.88
N ASP A 119 1.79 -3.92 14.01
CA ASP A 119 1.95 -5.11 13.18
C ASP A 119 2.05 -6.38 14.04
N ARG A 120 2.88 -6.35 15.08
CA ARG A 120 3.06 -7.50 16.01
C ARG A 120 1.80 -7.83 16.79
N LEU A 121 1.03 -6.83 17.20
CA LEU A 121 -0.25 -7.02 17.88
C LEU A 121 -1.30 -7.58 16.89
N ALA A 122 -1.36 -7.04 15.68
CA ALA A 122 -2.27 -7.47 14.63
C ALA A 122 -2.02 -8.93 14.21
N ALA A 123 -0.76 -9.30 13.96
CA ALA A 123 -0.35 -10.66 13.62
C ALA A 123 -0.76 -11.70 14.67
N LYS A 124 -0.75 -11.31 15.96
CA LYS A 124 -1.16 -12.19 17.08
C LYS A 124 -2.66 -12.18 17.34
N GLY A 125 -3.33 -11.06 17.09
CA GLY A 125 -4.69 -10.80 17.53
C GLY A 125 -5.77 -11.04 16.46
N ILE A 126 -5.39 -11.15 15.19
CA ILE A 126 -6.32 -11.26 14.06
C ILE A 126 -6.15 -12.64 13.39
N ASP A 127 -7.23 -13.41 13.32
CA ASP A 127 -7.25 -14.76 12.73
C ASP A 127 -7.44 -14.74 11.20
N LYS A 128 -6.62 -13.94 10.50
CA LYS A 128 -6.49 -13.89 9.04
C LYS A 128 -5.21 -13.15 8.65
N PRO A 129 -4.75 -13.24 7.39
CA PRO A 129 -3.56 -12.50 6.95
C PRO A 129 -3.68 -11.00 7.23
N VAL A 130 -2.60 -10.44 7.78
CA VAL A 130 -2.42 -9.00 7.96
C VAL A 130 -1.29 -8.56 7.04
N LEU A 131 -1.49 -7.46 6.32
CA LEU A 131 -0.48 -6.83 5.48
C LEU A 131 -0.11 -5.47 6.09
N ALA A 132 1.16 -5.28 6.39
CA ALA A 132 1.68 -4.00 6.85
C ALA A 132 1.73 -2.97 5.71
N GLY A 133 1.97 -1.70 6.04
CA GLY A 133 2.25 -0.65 5.06
C GLY A 133 3.71 -0.18 5.13
N CYS A 134 4.32 0.08 3.97
CA CYS A 134 5.55 0.86 3.89
C CYS A 134 5.60 1.69 2.61
N ILE A 135 6.40 2.75 2.61
CA ILE A 135 6.74 3.48 1.39
C ILE A 135 7.84 2.75 0.60
N GLY A 136 7.81 2.85 -0.72
CA GLY A 136 8.89 2.36 -1.57
C GLY A 136 10.07 3.35 -1.73
N PRO A 137 11.25 2.89 -2.19
CA PRO A 137 12.47 3.70 -2.20
C PRO A 137 12.40 5.02 -2.98
N TYR A 138 11.75 5.04 -4.15
CA TYR A 138 11.71 6.24 -4.98
C TYR A 138 10.79 7.31 -4.38
N SER A 139 9.66 6.88 -3.83
CA SER A 139 8.71 7.74 -3.12
C SER A 139 9.33 8.29 -1.85
N LEU A 140 10.10 7.49 -1.10
CA LEU A 140 10.86 7.98 0.05
C LEU A 140 11.89 9.02 -0.37
N ALA A 141 12.66 8.76 -1.43
CA ALA A 141 13.61 9.73 -1.96
C ALA A 141 12.91 11.06 -2.29
N GLY A 142 11.74 11.02 -2.94
CA GLY A 142 10.94 12.22 -3.22
C GLY A 142 10.41 12.93 -1.97
N ARG A 143 10.13 12.22 -0.87
CA ARG A 143 9.80 12.84 0.42
C ARG A 143 10.99 13.53 1.08
N LEU A 144 12.21 13.02 0.89
CA LEU A 144 13.42 13.59 1.50
C LEU A 144 14.02 14.74 0.66
N TYR A 145 13.96 14.63 -0.66
CA TYR A 145 14.65 15.52 -1.61
C TYR A 145 13.76 16.58 -2.25
N ASP A 146 12.45 16.55 -2.00
CA ASP A 146 11.38 17.19 -2.79
C ASP A 146 11.05 16.43 -4.08
N MET A 147 9.76 16.36 -4.39
CA MET A 147 9.22 15.61 -5.52
C MET A 147 9.65 16.18 -6.88
N THR A 148 9.66 17.50 -7.02
CA THR A 148 10.05 18.16 -8.26
C THR A 148 11.55 18.02 -8.45
N GLU A 149 12.31 18.23 -7.39
CA GLU A 149 13.78 18.17 -7.42
C GLU A 149 14.29 16.76 -7.71
N ILE A 150 13.70 15.69 -7.12
CA ILE A 150 14.14 14.32 -7.43
C ILE A 150 13.87 13.93 -8.88
N MET A 151 12.74 14.39 -9.45
CA MET A 151 12.40 14.17 -10.86
C MET A 151 13.36 14.90 -11.81
N MET A 152 13.87 16.06 -11.42
CA MET A 152 14.92 16.73 -12.19
C MET A 152 16.26 16.02 -12.00
N ALA A 153 16.58 15.62 -10.77
CA ALA A 153 17.86 15.01 -10.41
C ALA A 153 18.13 13.70 -11.17
N ILE A 154 17.12 12.89 -11.48
CA ILE A 154 17.33 11.68 -12.31
C ILE A 154 17.90 11.97 -13.71
N TYR A 155 17.75 13.21 -14.21
CA TYR A 155 18.32 13.66 -15.48
C TYR A 155 19.56 14.53 -15.30
N THR A 156 19.55 15.45 -14.34
CA THR A 156 20.62 16.46 -14.17
C THR A 156 21.72 16.02 -13.23
N GLU A 157 21.41 15.18 -12.24
CA GLU A 157 22.31 14.74 -11.17
C GLU A 157 22.09 13.26 -10.83
N PRO A 158 22.23 12.33 -11.80
CA PRO A 158 21.83 10.93 -11.63
C PRO A 158 22.61 10.21 -10.53
N GLU A 159 23.85 10.63 -10.25
CA GLU A 159 24.64 10.09 -9.14
C GLU A 159 24.05 10.49 -7.77
N THR A 160 23.57 11.73 -7.62
CA THR A 160 22.85 12.17 -6.41
C THR A 160 21.59 11.33 -6.21
N ALA A 161 20.79 11.16 -7.27
CA ALA A 161 19.56 10.38 -7.22
C ALA A 161 19.84 8.91 -6.84
N ARG A 162 20.82 8.26 -7.50
CA ARG A 162 21.20 6.88 -7.19
C ARG A 162 21.68 6.70 -5.76
N LEU A 163 22.55 7.60 -5.28
CA LEU A 163 23.05 7.52 -3.91
C LEU A 163 21.92 7.65 -2.87
N LEU A 164 20.97 8.55 -3.11
CA LEU A 164 19.79 8.68 -2.24
C LEU A 164 18.93 7.41 -2.28
N LEU A 165 18.68 6.87 -3.48
CA LEU A 165 17.90 5.64 -3.66
C LEU A 165 18.56 4.44 -2.98
N GLU A 166 19.88 4.32 -2.99
CA GLU A 166 20.60 3.29 -2.23
C GLU A 166 20.33 3.41 -0.73
N LYS A 167 20.40 4.62 -0.15
CA LYS A 167 20.14 4.85 1.28
C LYS A 167 18.68 4.57 1.65
N CYS A 168 17.73 4.99 0.81
CA CYS A 168 16.32 4.68 0.98
C CYS A 168 16.08 3.15 0.91
N THR A 169 16.69 2.47 -0.06
CA THR A 169 16.56 1.02 -0.25
C THR A 169 17.13 0.25 0.92
N GLU A 170 18.28 0.66 1.45
CA GLU A 170 18.86 0.03 2.64
C GLU A 170 17.92 0.13 3.84
N PHE A 171 17.34 1.31 4.08
CA PHE A 171 16.39 1.51 5.18
C PHE A 171 15.13 0.66 4.98
N ILE A 172 14.50 0.74 3.80
CA ILE A 172 13.26 0.01 3.52
C ILE A 172 13.49 -1.50 3.57
N LEU A 173 14.63 -2.01 3.10
CA LEU A 173 14.97 -3.42 3.24
C LEU A 173 15.04 -3.84 4.72
N ARG A 174 15.75 -3.08 5.56
CA ARG A 174 15.82 -3.35 7.00
C ARG A 174 14.43 -3.29 7.64
N TYR A 175 13.61 -2.33 7.22
CA TYR A 175 12.26 -2.17 7.74
C TYR A 175 11.34 -3.32 7.33
N CYS A 176 11.32 -3.74 6.06
CA CYS A 176 10.55 -4.89 5.60
C CYS A 176 10.96 -6.20 6.28
N LEU A 177 12.26 -6.39 6.57
CA LEU A 177 12.73 -7.53 7.38
C LEU A 177 12.16 -7.48 8.80
N ALA A 178 12.18 -6.31 9.45
CA ALA A 178 11.59 -6.15 10.78
C ALA A 178 10.07 -6.33 10.79
N ILE A 179 9.37 -5.86 9.75
CA ILE A 179 7.93 -6.10 9.53
C ILE A 179 7.69 -7.60 9.45
N LYS A 180 8.46 -8.33 8.64
CA LYS A 180 8.35 -9.79 8.51
C LYS A 180 8.54 -10.50 9.85
N GLU A 181 9.48 -10.06 10.68
CA GLU A 181 9.69 -10.60 12.03
C GLU A 181 8.51 -10.38 12.99
N THR A 182 7.61 -9.42 12.72
CA THR A 182 6.40 -9.23 13.53
C THR A 182 5.40 -10.38 13.40
N GLY A 183 5.49 -11.16 12.31
CA GLY A 183 4.59 -12.27 11.99
C GLY A 183 3.41 -11.90 11.09
N VAL A 184 3.35 -10.67 10.57
CA VAL A 184 2.39 -10.31 9.52
C VAL A 184 2.67 -11.11 8.24
N ALA A 185 1.65 -11.29 7.41
CA ALA A 185 1.74 -12.08 6.19
C ALA A 185 2.44 -11.33 5.04
N GLY A 186 2.68 -10.03 5.16
CA GLY A 186 3.29 -9.30 4.07
C GLY A 186 3.26 -7.81 4.27
N VAL A 187 3.61 -7.10 3.20
CA VAL A 187 3.61 -5.65 3.16
C VAL A 187 3.00 -5.16 1.85
N ILE A 188 2.19 -4.11 1.95
CA ILE A 188 1.81 -3.27 0.83
C ILE A 188 2.85 -2.16 0.74
N MET A 189 3.69 -2.23 -0.28
CA MET A 189 4.70 -1.20 -0.57
C MET A 189 4.09 -0.16 -1.51
N ALA A 190 3.95 1.07 -1.03
CA ALA A 190 3.39 2.16 -1.79
C ALA A 190 4.48 2.97 -2.49
N GLU A 191 4.43 2.97 -3.82
CA GLU A 191 5.42 3.60 -4.69
C GLU A 191 4.78 4.63 -5.66
N PRO A 192 3.93 5.56 -5.18
CA PRO A 192 3.16 6.46 -6.05
C PRO A 192 4.03 7.42 -6.88
N ALA A 193 5.18 7.86 -6.35
CA ALA A 193 6.06 8.79 -7.04
C ALA A 193 6.67 8.19 -8.31
N ALA A 194 6.97 6.89 -8.30
CA ALA A 194 7.50 6.21 -9.48
C ALA A 194 6.45 6.13 -10.60
N GLY A 195 5.16 6.16 -10.26
CA GLY A 195 4.06 6.24 -11.23
C GLY A 195 3.99 7.57 -11.98
N LEU A 196 4.84 8.54 -11.67
CA LEU A 196 4.94 9.81 -12.39
C LEU A 196 6.07 9.80 -13.43
N LEU A 197 6.84 8.71 -13.50
CA LEU A 197 7.96 8.52 -14.42
C LEU A 197 7.54 7.81 -15.70
N SER A 198 8.37 7.92 -16.74
CA SER A 198 8.29 7.02 -17.91
C SER A 198 8.48 5.56 -17.48
N ASN A 199 8.08 4.60 -18.31
CA ASN A 199 8.32 3.18 -18.01
C ASN A 199 9.82 2.87 -17.88
N GLU A 200 10.69 3.45 -18.74
CA GLU A 200 12.14 3.25 -18.65
C GLU A 200 12.75 3.86 -17.39
N ASP A 201 12.36 5.08 -17.03
CA ASP A 201 12.87 5.74 -15.83
C ASP A 201 12.35 5.05 -14.55
N CYS A 202 11.09 4.59 -14.56
CA CYS A 202 10.52 3.80 -13.47
C CYS A 202 11.31 2.49 -13.27
N LEU A 203 11.66 1.78 -14.36
CA LEU A 203 12.53 0.61 -14.28
C LEU A 203 13.86 0.94 -13.61
N GLN A 204 14.55 1.98 -14.09
CA GLN A 204 15.90 2.33 -13.66
C GLN A 204 15.98 2.91 -12.25
N TYR A 205 15.01 3.73 -11.85
CA TYR A 205 15.08 4.51 -10.61
C TYR A 205 14.12 4.02 -9.51
N SER A 206 13.22 3.08 -9.82
CA SER A 206 12.33 2.47 -8.83
C SER A 206 12.40 0.94 -8.87
N SER A 207 12.05 0.32 -10.00
CA SER A 207 11.84 -1.13 -10.05
C SER A 207 13.06 -1.95 -9.67
N VAL A 208 14.28 -1.55 -10.06
CA VAL A 208 15.51 -2.25 -9.66
C VAL A 208 15.72 -2.25 -8.13
N TYR A 209 15.32 -1.19 -7.44
CA TYR A 209 15.46 -1.04 -6.00
C TYR A 209 14.37 -1.81 -5.26
N VAL A 210 13.12 -1.67 -5.71
CA VAL A 210 11.98 -2.45 -5.21
C VAL A 210 12.23 -3.95 -5.38
N LYS A 211 12.76 -4.37 -6.54
CA LYS A 211 13.12 -5.77 -6.81
C LYS A 211 14.12 -6.32 -5.80
N ARG A 212 15.17 -5.56 -5.45
CA ARG A 212 16.15 -5.98 -4.43
C ARG A 212 15.51 -6.25 -3.07
N ILE A 213 14.51 -5.45 -2.69
CA ILE A 213 13.78 -5.65 -1.44
C ILE A 213 12.91 -6.91 -1.56
N ILE A 214 12.15 -7.04 -2.64
CA ILE A 214 11.29 -8.22 -2.89
C ILE A 214 12.11 -9.51 -2.87
N ASP A 215 13.21 -9.57 -3.62
CA ASP A 215 14.08 -10.75 -3.71
C ASP A 215 14.65 -11.16 -2.33
N ALA A 216 14.77 -10.21 -1.39
CA ALA A 216 15.29 -10.48 -0.06
C ALA A 216 14.21 -10.89 0.97
N VAL A 217 12.97 -10.41 0.83
CA VAL A 217 11.92 -10.59 1.86
C VAL A 217 10.79 -11.52 1.46
N GLN A 218 10.47 -11.61 0.16
CA GLN A 218 9.33 -12.36 -0.33
C GLN A 218 9.61 -13.86 -0.35
N ASP A 219 8.77 -14.66 0.28
CA ASP A 219 8.84 -16.13 0.29
C ASP A 219 7.45 -16.76 0.53
N ASP A 220 7.42 -18.03 0.92
CA ASP A 220 6.16 -18.76 1.18
C ASP A 220 5.35 -18.22 2.37
N SER A 221 5.98 -17.46 3.26
CA SER A 221 5.40 -16.92 4.49
C SER A 221 5.13 -15.42 4.44
N PHE A 222 5.82 -14.68 3.56
CA PHE A 222 5.77 -13.23 3.47
C PHE A 222 5.63 -12.75 2.03
N THR A 223 4.57 -12.01 1.73
CA THR A 223 4.30 -11.50 0.38
C THR A 223 4.55 -9.99 0.28
N VAL A 224 4.95 -9.52 -0.90
CA VAL A 224 5.00 -8.08 -1.21
C VAL A 224 3.93 -7.76 -2.24
N ILE A 225 3.05 -6.83 -1.88
CA ILE A 225 2.07 -6.24 -2.78
C ILE A 225 2.55 -4.85 -3.17
N LEU A 226 2.83 -4.62 -4.45
CA LEU A 226 3.26 -3.32 -4.94
C LEU A 226 2.04 -2.46 -5.28
N HIS A 227 1.86 -1.36 -4.56
CA HIS A 227 0.84 -0.35 -4.80
C HIS A 227 1.43 0.85 -5.54
N ASN A 228 0.82 1.25 -6.66
CA ASN A 228 1.20 2.48 -7.35
C ASN A 228 -0.03 3.17 -7.94
N CYS A 229 -0.52 4.20 -7.25
CA CYS A 229 -1.65 5.01 -7.71
C CYS A 229 -1.26 6.14 -8.68
N GLY A 230 0.04 6.42 -8.86
CA GLY A 230 0.53 7.31 -9.91
C GLY A 230 0.49 6.66 -11.30
N ASN A 231 0.66 5.33 -11.35
CA ASN A 231 0.58 4.58 -12.60
C ASN A 231 -0.86 4.56 -13.14
N THR A 232 -1.05 5.13 -14.33
CA THR A 232 -2.32 5.10 -15.08
C THR A 232 -2.35 4.05 -16.19
N GLY A 233 -1.33 3.18 -16.24
CA GLY A 233 -1.13 2.13 -17.24
C GLY A 233 0.22 2.25 -17.96
N HIS A 234 0.81 3.44 -17.97
CA HIS A 234 2.03 3.75 -18.74
C HIS A 234 3.30 3.08 -18.19
N CYS A 235 3.35 2.72 -16.90
CA CYS A 235 4.51 2.06 -16.29
C CYS A 235 4.17 0.69 -15.65
N THR A 236 3.09 0.04 -16.13
CA THR A 236 2.72 -1.32 -15.72
C THR A 236 3.85 -2.33 -15.96
N PRO A 237 4.55 -2.34 -17.12
CA PRO A 237 5.70 -3.24 -17.32
C PRO A 237 6.81 -3.04 -16.29
N ALA A 238 7.10 -1.80 -15.90
CA ALA A 238 8.06 -1.48 -14.86
C ALA A 238 7.63 -2.02 -13.49
N MET A 239 6.35 -1.88 -13.13
CA MET A 239 5.81 -2.52 -11.92
C MET A 239 5.98 -4.04 -11.98
N LEU A 240 5.62 -4.70 -13.08
CA LEU A 240 5.73 -6.15 -13.22
C LEU A 240 7.17 -6.66 -13.10
N ALA A 241 8.13 -5.91 -13.63
CA ALA A 241 9.56 -6.26 -13.57
C ALA A 241 10.11 -6.39 -12.14
N THR A 242 9.40 -5.89 -11.13
CA THR A 242 9.79 -6.01 -9.71
C THR A 242 9.70 -7.44 -9.17
N GLY A 243 8.84 -8.29 -9.75
CA GLY A 243 8.59 -9.66 -9.29
C GLY A 243 7.73 -9.77 -8.03
N ALA A 244 6.95 -8.74 -7.70
CA ALA A 244 5.97 -8.80 -6.61
C ALA A 244 4.91 -9.89 -6.86
N GLN A 245 4.42 -10.52 -5.79
CA GLN A 245 3.32 -11.50 -5.86
C GLN A 245 1.93 -10.85 -5.96
N GLY A 246 1.83 -9.55 -5.73
CA GLY A 246 0.61 -8.79 -5.90
C GLY A 246 0.85 -7.39 -6.45
N TYR A 247 -0.08 -6.90 -7.27
CA TYR A 247 -0.06 -5.57 -7.86
C TYR A 247 -1.38 -4.85 -7.61
N HIS A 248 -1.30 -3.70 -6.96
CA HIS A 248 -2.46 -2.89 -6.62
C HIS A 248 -2.46 -1.58 -7.43
N PHE A 249 -3.52 -1.36 -8.21
CA PHE A 249 -3.61 -0.27 -9.17
C PHE A 249 -4.46 0.90 -8.65
N GLY A 250 -4.05 2.13 -8.96
CA GLY A 250 -4.79 3.35 -8.66
C GLY A 250 -6.12 3.45 -9.40
N ASN A 251 -7.09 4.22 -8.88
CA ASN A 251 -8.42 4.42 -9.47
C ASN A 251 -8.43 5.08 -10.87
N LYS A 252 -7.31 5.64 -11.30
CA LYS A 252 -7.14 6.21 -12.65
C LYS A 252 -6.62 5.21 -13.67
N ALA A 253 -6.14 4.04 -13.25
CA ALA A 253 -5.68 3.00 -14.17
C ALA A 253 -6.87 2.27 -14.82
N ASP A 254 -6.71 1.85 -16.08
CA ASP A 254 -7.63 0.90 -16.69
C ASP A 254 -7.35 -0.50 -16.11
N MET A 255 -8.18 -0.91 -15.15
CA MET A 255 -8.05 -2.20 -14.48
C MET A 255 -8.12 -3.39 -15.44
N PHE A 256 -8.90 -3.29 -16.51
CA PHE A 256 -9.04 -4.39 -17.46
C PHE A 256 -7.84 -4.49 -18.39
N ALA A 257 -7.22 -3.37 -18.75
CA ALA A 257 -5.92 -3.37 -19.44
C ALA A 257 -4.82 -3.95 -18.53
N ALA A 258 -4.75 -3.50 -17.27
CA ALA A 258 -3.79 -4.03 -16.30
C ALA A 258 -3.93 -5.56 -16.11
N LEU A 259 -5.15 -6.08 -15.97
CA LEU A 259 -5.41 -7.52 -15.86
C LEU A 259 -4.95 -8.33 -17.08
N ARG A 260 -4.95 -7.74 -18.29
CA ARG A 260 -4.46 -8.40 -19.51
C ARG A 260 -2.93 -8.48 -19.55
N GLU A 261 -2.26 -7.48 -18.98
CA GLU A 261 -0.80 -7.41 -18.94
C GLU A 261 -0.20 -8.22 -17.78
N CYS A 262 -0.91 -8.28 -16.65
CA CYS A 262 -0.46 -9.00 -15.48
C CYS A 262 -0.44 -10.53 -15.70
N PRO A 263 0.58 -11.24 -15.19
CA PRO A 263 0.57 -12.69 -15.12
C PRO A 263 -0.64 -13.24 -14.36
N SER A 264 -1.14 -14.40 -14.77
CA SER A 264 -2.34 -15.01 -14.17
C SER A 264 -2.10 -15.61 -12.79
N ASP A 265 -0.84 -15.77 -12.38
CA ASP A 265 -0.41 -16.40 -11.13
C ASP A 265 -0.09 -15.41 -10.01
N VAL A 266 -0.26 -14.10 -10.25
CA VAL A 266 -0.10 -13.02 -9.26
C VAL A 266 -1.43 -12.37 -8.95
N TRP A 267 -1.59 -11.83 -7.75
CA TRP A 267 -2.77 -11.04 -7.39
C TRP A 267 -2.78 -9.71 -8.13
N VAL A 268 -3.93 -9.36 -8.68
CA VAL A 268 -4.14 -8.07 -9.34
C VAL A 268 -5.33 -7.39 -8.66
N MET A 269 -5.10 -6.21 -8.10
CA MET A 269 -5.99 -5.60 -7.12
C MET A 269 -6.42 -4.20 -7.51
N GLY A 270 -7.66 -3.86 -7.19
CA GLY A 270 -8.21 -2.51 -7.34
C GLY A 270 -9.58 -2.51 -8.04
N ASN A 271 -10.04 -1.38 -8.56
CA ASN A 271 -9.50 -0.06 -8.26
C ASN A 271 -10.60 1.00 -8.11
N LEU A 272 -11.71 0.65 -7.44
CA LEU A 272 -12.82 1.59 -7.20
C LEU A 272 -12.34 2.88 -6.51
N ASP A 273 -12.86 4.04 -6.93
CA ASP A 273 -12.38 5.33 -6.43
C ASP A 273 -12.64 5.51 -4.92
N PRO A 274 -11.60 5.62 -4.08
CA PRO A 274 -11.77 5.73 -2.62
C PRO A 274 -12.50 7.00 -2.19
N VAL A 275 -12.43 8.09 -2.97
CA VAL A 275 -13.16 9.33 -2.66
C VAL A 275 -14.46 9.36 -3.46
N GLY A 276 -14.33 9.29 -4.77
CA GLY A 276 -15.43 9.49 -5.71
C GLY A 276 -16.51 8.41 -5.64
N VAL A 277 -16.18 7.19 -5.18
CA VAL A 277 -17.14 6.10 -4.99
C VAL A 277 -17.43 5.91 -3.51
N PHE A 278 -16.41 5.55 -2.72
CA PHE A 278 -16.64 5.15 -1.32
C PHE A 278 -17.10 6.30 -0.42
N ARG A 279 -16.53 7.51 -0.55
CA ARG A 279 -16.91 8.64 0.32
C ARG A 279 -18.14 9.39 -0.18
N MET A 280 -18.28 9.58 -1.49
CA MET A 280 -19.20 10.56 -2.05
C MET A 280 -20.54 10.00 -2.53
N LEU A 281 -20.62 8.73 -2.91
CA LEU A 281 -21.84 8.14 -3.49
C LEU A 281 -22.78 7.58 -2.43
N THR A 282 -24.01 7.23 -2.85
CA THR A 282 -24.93 6.48 -2.00
C THR A 282 -24.58 4.99 -1.96
N PRO A 283 -25.06 4.23 -0.95
CA PRO A 283 -24.85 2.78 -0.88
C PRO A 283 -25.29 2.04 -2.14
N GLU A 284 -26.41 2.44 -2.75
CA GLU A 284 -26.93 1.83 -3.98
C GLU A 284 -25.98 2.02 -5.16
N GLU A 285 -25.37 3.20 -5.28
CA GLU A 285 -24.42 3.53 -6.32
C GLU A 285 -23.08 2.80 -6.13
N VAL A 286 -22.59 2.70 -4.88
CA VAL A 286 -21.38 1.90 -4.56
C VAL A 286 -21.60 0.44 -4.91
N PHE A 287 -22.76 -0.11 -4.56
CA PHE A 287 -23.14 -1.48 -4.92
C PHE A 287 -23.12 -1.68 -6.44
N ALA A 288 -23.76 -0.79 -7.19
CA ALA A 288 -23.85 -0.88 -8.64
C ALA A 288 -22.47 -0.81 -9.33
N GLN A 289 -21.60 0.10 -8.91
CA GLN A 289 -20.24 0.21 -9.47
C GLN A 289 -19.37 -0.99 -9.11
N THR A 290 -19.55 -1.55 -7.91
CA THR A 290 -18.86 -2.78 -7.51
C THR A 290 -19.29 -3.97 -8.38
N GLU A 291 -20.60 -4.13 -8.63
CA GLU A 291 -21.10 -5.17 -9.53
C GLU A 291 -20.59 -5.00 -10.97
N GLU A 292 -20.55 -3.77 -11.48
CA GLU A 292 -20.04 -3.49 -12.82
C GLU A 292 -18.57 -3.91 -12.94
N LEU A 293 -17.73 -3.52 -11.98
CA LEU A 293 -16.32 -3.89 -11.97
C LEU A 293 -16.13 -5.41 -11.90
N LEU A 294 -16.87 -6.09 -11.03
CA LEU A 294 -16.83 -7.56 -10.91
C LEU A 294 -17.30 -8.26 -12.19
N SER A 295 -18.32 -7.73 -12.85
CA SER A 295 -18.81 -8.26 -14.13
C SER A 295 -17.74 -8.15 -15.22
N ARG A 296 -17.15 -6.96 -15.38
CA ARG A 296 -16.11 -6.68 -16.39
C ARG A 296 -14.83 -7.50 -16.18
N THR A 297 -14.48 -7.80 -14.93
CA THR A 297 -13.27 -8.54 -14.56
C THR A 297 -13.54 -10.04 -14.33
N GLY A 298 -14.76 -10.49 -14.61
CA GLY A 298 -15.21 -11.83 -14.26
C GLY A 298 -14.40 -12.98 -14.85
N GLY A 299 -13.69 -12.76 -15.96
CA GLY A 299 -12.83 -13.76 -16.61
C GLY A 299 -11.44 -13.95 -16.00
N TYR A 300 -11.01 -13.11 -15.05
CA TYR A 300 -9.65 -13.15 -14.50
C TYR A 300 -9.67 -13.74 -13.10
N ALA A 301 -9.29 -15.01 -12.91
CA ALA A 301 -9.35 -15.66 -11.60
C ALA A 301 -8.49 -14.96 -10.53
N ASN A 302 -7.42 -14.31 -10.96
CA ASN A 302 -6.46 -13.61 -10.11
C ASN A 302 -6.83 -12.17 -9.73
N PHE A 303 -8.01 -11.70 -10.11
CA PHE A 303 -8.51 -10.39 -9.72
C PHE A 303 -9.08 -10.38 -8.30
N ILE A 304 -8.58 -9.46 -7.48
CA ILE A 304 -9.04 -9.14 -6.13
C ILE A 304 -9.71 -7.76 -6.17
N VAL A 305 -11.01 -7.69 -5.88
CA VAL A 305 -11.70 -6.40 -5.90
C VAL A 305 -11.26 -5.56 -4.70
N SER A 306 -10.84 -4.32 -4.96
CA SER A 306 -10.32 -3.41 -3.94
C SER A 306 -10.68 -1.96 -4.28
N THR A 307 -10.48 -1.08 -3.32
CA THR A 307 -10.34 0.36 -3.54
C THR A 307 -9.11 0.65 -4.42
N GLY A 308 -9.04 1.82 -5.05
CA GLY A 308 -7.87 2.24 -5.84
C GLY A 308 -6.73 2.82 -4.99
N CYS A 309 -6.99 3.15 -3.74
CA CYS A 309 -6.02 3.62 -2.74
C CYS A 309 -6.61 3.42 -1.33
N ASP A 310 -5.94 3.90 -0.29
CA ASP A 310 -6.54 3.97 1.04
C ASP A 310 -7.78 4.86 1.01
N THR A 311 -8.85 4.41 1.66
CA THR A 311 -10.05 5.21 1.82
C THR A 311 -9.77 6.40 2.73
N PRO A 312 -10.24 7.61 2.40
CA PRO A 312 -10.07 8.78 3.26
C PRO A 312 -10.87 8.64 4.57
N PRO A 313 -10.64 9.54 5.54
CA PRO A 313 -11.58 9.76 6.64
C PRO A 313 -13.00 10.05 6.14
N GLU A 314 -13.98 9.75 7.00
CA GLU A 314 -15.40 10.02 6.83
C GLU A 314 -16.06 9.23 5.68
N VAL A 315 -15.59 8.02 5.40
CA VAL A 315 -16.31 7.10 4.50
C VAL A 315 -17.52 6.50 5.24
N PRO A 316 -18.76 6.64 4.70
CA PRO A 316 -19.93 6.03 5.33
C PRO A 316 -19.82 4.50 5.43
N PHE A 317 -20.12 3.94 6.61
CA PHE A 317 -20.12 2.48 6.81
C PHE A 317 -21.09 1.75 5.89
N ASP A 318 -22.24 2.37 5.58
CA ASP A 318 -23.23 1.80 4.66
C ASP A 318 -22.65 1.63 3.25
N ASN A 319 -21.71 2.48 2.83
CA ASN A 319 -21.02 2.35 1.54
C ASN A 319 -20.05 1.16 1.55
N ILE A 320 -19.32 0.97 2.64
CA ILE A 320 -18.43 -0.20 2.81
C ILE A 320 -19.27 -1.50 2.83
N GLN A 321 -20.40 -1.48 3.53
CA GLN A 321 -21.34 -2.61 3.57
C GLN A 321 -21.91 -2.91 2.18
N ALA A 322 -22.30 -1.89 1.42
CA ALA A 322 -22.80 -2.04 0.06
C ALA A 322 -21.77 -2.67 -0.88
N PHE A 323 -20.50 -2.26 -0.78
CA PHE A 323 -19.40 -2.90 -1.50
C PHE A 323 -19.33 -4.41 -1.22
N TYR A 324 -19.35 -4.83 0.06
CA TYR A 324 -19.31 -6.26 0.40
C TYR A 324 -20.56 -7.03 -0.03
N LEU A 325 -21.75 -6.40 0.04
CA LEU A 325 -22.99 -7.00 -0.44
C LEU A 325 -22.96 -7.27 -1.94
N ALA A 326 -22.35 -6.38 -2.74
CA ALA A 326 -22.18 -6.59 -4.18
C ALA A 326 -21.27 -7.80 -4.46
N VAL A 327 -20.17 -7.93 -3.72
CA VAL A 327 -19.27 -9.10 -3.81
C VAL A 327 -19.99 -10.39 -3.43
N GLU A 328 -20.78 -10.37 -2.35
CA GLU A 328 -21.56 -11.52 -1.90
C GLU A 328 -22.59 -11.95 -2.95
N LYS A 329 -23.35 -10.99 -3.52
CA LYS A 329 -24.33 -11.26 -4.58
C LYS A 329 -23.65 -11.87 -5.80
N TYR A 330 -22.54 -11.28 -6.25
CA TYR A 330 -21.79 -11.77 -7.40
C TYR A 330 -21.35 -13.23 -7.21
N ASN A 331 -20.87 -13.58 -6.02
CA ASN A 331 -20.44 -14.93 -5.68
C ASN A 331 -21.60 -15.94 -5.50
N LYS A 332 -22.83 -15.49 -5.23
CA LYS A 332 -24.01 -16.37 -5.21
C LYS A 332 -24.48 -16.78 -6.61
N GLY A 333 -24.11 -16.02 -7.63
CA GLY A 333 -24.44 -16.30 -9.03
C GLY A 333 -23.43 -17.19 -9.77
N ARG A 334 -22.46 -17.76 -9.07
CA ARG A 334 -21.37 -18.58 -9.60
C ARG A 334 -21.36 -19.96 -8.95
#